data_AF-A0A817KXA8-F1
#
_entry.id   AF-A0A817KXA8-F1
#
_cell.length_a   1.000
_cell.length_b   1.000
_cell.length_c   1.000
_cell.angle_alpha   90.00
_cell.angle_beta   90.00
_cell.angle_gamma   90.00
#
_symmetry.space_group_name_H-M   'P 1'
#
loop_
_entity.id
_entity.type
_entity.pdbx_description
1 polymer ?
#
loop_
_entity_poly.entity_id
_entity_poly.type
_entity_poly.pdbx_seq_one_letter_code
_entity_poly.pdbx_strand_id
1 'polypeptide(L)'
;MIHYPHQGLRHPNTRSSSTPKRKISYRHDRFFHLPTTIAENDPVLRRLYSIVSLVLDDHPYPSTRQEFYRRTSEIQRNVRNLNLSPMKQKFLHRLMSETDVTLVDLWQGSHIIALDHGHLYNTWSKFSSAHPRFSSHYRDVPLQQYGINFFDHQLLFGKTSIHGSTWFQMEAHGFDPNEIYNNPDLVIYHGQDFLKYRFHQMNVGPFGFSPHTEMNDPIIRPYQPLNTKRKQKYQRFLTDQAFLSRFTNEFKQKI
;
A
#
# COMPACT_ATOMS: atom_id res chain seq x y z
N MET A 1 41.19 27.36 -24.57
CA MET A 1 40.96 28.68 -25.19
C MET A 1 40.74 28.48 -26.67
N ILE A 2 39.48 28.42 -27.10
CA ILE A 2 39.09 28.51 -28.52
C ILE A 2 37.79 29.31 -28.51
N HIS A 3 37.87 30.55 -29.00
CA HIS A 3 36.76 31.47 -29.23
C HIS A 3 36.16 31.21 -30.60
N TYR A 4 34.83 31.21 -30.73
CA TYR A 4 34.07 31.55 -31.95
C TYR A 4 32.64 31.97 -31.55
N PRO A 5 31.91 32.74 -32.39
CA PRO A 5 31.28 33.98 -31.98
C PRO A 5 29.74 33.95 -31.98
N HIS A 6 29.16 34.94 -31.32
CA HIS A 6 27.74 35.30 -31.40
C HIS A 6 27.33 35.79 -32.80
N GLN A 7 26.29 35.16 -33.34
CA GLN A 7 25.29 35.72 -34.28
C GLN A 7 23.96 35.07 -33.83
N GLY A 8 22.79 35.68 -33.75
CA GLY A 8 22.20 36.85 -34.40
C GLY A 8 20.72 36.50 -34.55
N LEU A 9 19.85 37.25 -33.87
CA LEU A 9 18.39 37.08 -33.81
C LEU A 9 17.73 37.08 -35.20
N ARG A 10 16.82 36.13 -35.47
CA ARG A 10 15.57 36.34 -36.25
C ARG A 10 14.48 35.35 -35.83
N HIS A 11 13.34 35.90 -35.42
CA HIS A 11 12.08 35.18 -35.23
C HIS A 11 11.39 34.91 -36.58
N PRO A 12 10.73 33.76 -36.75
CA PRO A 12 9.58 33.63 -37.61
C PRO A 12 8.28 33.71 -36.80
N ASN A 13 7.45 34.68 -37.16
CA ASN A 13 6.01 34.72 -36.86
C ASN A 13 5.33 33.50 -37.50
N THR A 14 4.67 32.67 -36.70
CA THR A 14 3.60 31.78 -37.18
C THR A 14 2.39 31.87 -36.29
N ARG A 15 1.33 32.47 -36.87
CA ARG A 15 -0.06 32.35 -36.43
C ARG A 15 -0.48 30.87 -36.50
N SER A 16 -1.12 30.35 -35.46
CA SER A 16 -1.94 29.15 -35.56
C SER A 16 -3.03 29.14 -34.47
N SER A 17 -4.25 29.37 -34.93
CA SER A 17 -5.55 28.89 -34.43
C SER A 17 -5.69 28.53 -32.95
N SER A 18 -6.33 29.44 -32.20
CA SER A 18 -7.00 29.14 -30.94
C SER A 18 -8.22 28.24 -31.18
N THR A 19 -8.07 26.94 -30.95
CA THR A 19 -9.21 26.04 -30.74
C THR A 19 -9.79 26.27 -29.34
N PRO A 20 -11.12 26.38 -29.18
CA PRO A 20 -11.72 26.61 -27.88
C PRO A 20 -11.52 25.38 -26.99
N LYS A 21 -10.80 25.54 -25.88
CA LYS A 21 -10.70 24.54 -24.82
C LYS A 21 -12.11 24.27 -24.28
N ARG A 22 -12.67 23.11 -24.60
CA ARG A 22 -13.87 22.57 -23.94
C ARG A 22 -13.59 22.54 -22.44
N LYS A 23 -14.31 23.37 -21.66
CA LYS A 23 -14.37 23.23 -20.21
C LYS A 23 -14.98 21.87 -19.90
N ILE A 24 -14.15 20.92 -19.49
CA ILE A 24 -14.62 19.69 -18.85
C ILE A 24 -15.13 20.13 -17.47
N SER A 25 -16.44 20.28 -17.36
CA SER A 25 -17.12 20.46 -16.09
C SER A 25 -17.01 19.13 -15.35
N TYR A 26 -16.20 19.08 -14.29
CA TYR A 26 -16.29 18.01 -13.30
C TYR A 26 -17.66 18.10 -12.64
N ARG A 27 -18.61 17.28 -13.10
CA ARG A 27 -19.82 16.98 -12.33
C ARG A 27 -19.38 16.24 -11.08
N HIS A 28 -19.08 17.00 -10.03
CA HIS A 28 -19.32 16.54 -8.68
C HIS A 28 -20.83 16.35 -8.52
N ASP A 29 -21.19 15.36 -7.72
CA ASP A 29 -22.52 15.11 -7.19
C ASP A 29 -23.52 14.43 -8.13
N ARG A 30 -23.50 13.09 -8.03
CA ARG A 30 -24.67 12.28 -7.65
C ARG A 30 -24.22 10.82 -7.51
N PHE A 31 -23.63 10.49 -6.37
CA PHE A 31 -23.53 9.09 -5.96
C PHE A 31 -24.93 8.58 -5.62
N PHE A 32 -25.25 7.37 -6.05
CA PHE A 32 -26.52 6.70 -5.81
C PHE A 32 -26.81 6.63 -4.31
N HIS A 33 -27.71 7.47 -3.81
CA HIS A 33 -28.36 7.24 -2.51
C HIS A 33 -29.64 6.45 -2.78
N LEU A 34 -29.53 5.13 -2.81
CA LEU A 34 -30.71 4.28 -2.64
C LEU A 34 -31.23 4.48 -1.20
N PRO A 35 -32.54 4.40 -0.95
CA PRO A 35 -33.11 4.62 0.38
C PRO A 35 -32.55 3.59 1.38
N THR A 36 -31.79 4.05 2.37
CA THR A 36 -31.16 3.24 3.42
C THR A 36 -32.16 2.40 4.23
N THR A 37 -33.41 2.85 4.29
CA THR A 37 -34.49 2.22 5.06
C THR A 37 -34.96 0.86 4.51
N ILE A 38 -34.76 0.55 3.22
CA ILE A 38 -35.13 -0.76 2.65
C ILE A 38 -34.03 -1.80 2.91
N ALA A 39 -32.76 -1.37 2.85
CA ALA A 39 -31.61 -2.24 3.05
C ALA A 39 -31.48 -2.73 4.49
N GLU A 40 -31.94 -1.96 5.47
CA GLU A 40 -31.82 -2.33 6.88
C GLU A 40 -32.70 -3.51 7.30
N ASN A 41 -33.76 -3.88 6.57
CA ASN A 41 -34.67 -4.93 7.04
C ASN A 41 -34.56 -6.25 6.26
N ASP A 42 -33.74 -6.31 5.21
CA ASP A 42 -33.55 -7.51 4.40
C ASP A 42 -32.08 -7.96 4.48
N PRO A 43 -31.79 -9.19 4.98
CA PRO A 43 -30.43 -9.67 5.15
C PRO A 43 -29.66 -9.85 3.83
N VAL A 44 -30.36 -10.10 2.71
CA VAL A 44 -29.77 -10.18 1.37
C VAL A 44 -29.43 -8.78 0.88
N LEU A 45 -30.32 -7.80 1.07
CA LEU A 45 -30.02 -6.41 0.73
C LEU A 45 -28.96 -5.80 1.63
N ARG A 46 -28.88 -6.14 2.94
CA ARG A 46 -27.75 -5.76 3.80
C ARG A 46 -26.43 -6.33 3.29
N ARG A 47 -26.43 -7.57 2.78
CA ARG A 47 -25.24 -8.22 2.22
C ARG A 47 -24.85 -7.63 0.87
N LEU A 48 -25.83 -7.30 0.02
CA LEU A 48 -25.59 -6.57 -1.22
C LEU A 48 -25.13 -5.14 -0.94
N TYR A 49 -25.72 -4.46 0.03
CA TYR A 49 -25.29 -3.13 0.46
C TYR A 49 -23.92 -3.16 1.10
N SER A 50 -23.56 -4.18 1.88
CA SER A 50 -22.21 -4.30 2.39
C SER A 50 -21.24 -4.55 1.26
N ILE A 51 -21.58 -5.37 0.27
CA ILE A 51 -20.75 -5.54 -0.94
C ILE A 51 -20.62 -4.22 -1.72
N VAL A 52 -21.72 -3.48 -1.90
CA VAL A 52 -21.75 -2.22 -2.66
C VAL A 52 -21.10 -1.08 -1.88
N SER A 53 -21.33 -0.90 -0.58
CA SER A 53 -20.68 0.10 0.26
C SER A 53 -19.19 -0.18 0.42
N LEU A 54 -18.80 -1.46 0.49
CA LEU A 54 -17.40 -1.90 0.51
C LEU A 54 -16.70 -1.76 -0.85
N VAL A 55 -17.46 -1.60 -1.94
CA VAL A 55 -17.01 -1.20 -3.28
C VAL A 55 -17.07 0.32 -3.49
N LEU A 56 -17.79 1.06 -2.65
CA LEU A 56 -17.99 2.51 -2.78
C LEU A 56 -17.18 3.33 -1.76
N ASP A 57 -16.70 2.75 -0.67
CA ASP A 57 -15.75 3.37 0.26
C ASP A 57 -14.32 3.28 -0.30
N ASP A 58 -14.19 3.67 -1.57
CA ASP A 58 -12.93 3.74 -2.28
C ASP A 58 -12.11 4.85 -1.64
N HIS A 59 -11.04 4.46 -0.96
CA HIS A 59 -9.95 5.36 -0.67
C HIS A 59 -8.95 5.24 -1.82
N PRO A 60 -9.14 6.02 -2.91
CA PRO A 60 -8.26 5.93 -4.06
C PRO A 60 -6.85 6.32 -3.67
N TYR A 61 -5.90 5.83 -4.45
CA TYR A 61 -4.53 6.25 -4.32
C TYR A 61 -4.43 7.77 -4.55
N PRO A 62 -3.75 8.52 -3.67
CA PRO A 62 -3.73 9.98 -3.73
C PRO A 62 -3.12 10.47 -5.04
N SER A 63 -3.84 11.38 -5.70
CA SER A 63 -3.44 11.95 -7.00
C SER A 63 -2.73 13.31 -6.85
N THR A 64 -2.89 13.93 -5.67
CA THR A 64 -2.25 15.21 -5.34
C THR A 64 -1.37 15.09 -4.10
N ARG A 65 -0.40 15.99 -3.97
CA ARG A 65 0.47 16.08 -2.80
C ARG A 65 -0.31 16.32 -1.49
N GLN A 66 -1.38 17.12 -1.55
CA GLN A 66 -2.22 17.39 -0.39
C GLN A 66 -2.98 16.15 0.05
N GLU A 67 -3.57 15.41 -0.90
CA GLU A 67 -4.21 14.12 -0.63
C GLU A 67 -3.21 13.12 -0.07
N PHE A 68 -2.00 13.08 -0.60
CA PHE A 68 -0.94 12.20 -0.12
C PHE A 68 -0.62 12.45 1.36
N TYR A 69 -0.46 13.71 1.77
CA TYR A 69 -0.19 14.07 3.18
C TYR A 69 -1.38 13.79 4.10
N ARG A 70 -2.59 14.09 3.64
CA ARG A 70 -3.83 13.76 4.36
C ARG A 70 -3.89 12.24 4.59
N ARG A 71 -3.69 11.45 3.53
CA ARG A 71 -3.77 9.99 3.58
C ARG A 71 -2.68 9.39 4.44
N THR A 72 -1.45 9.90 4.35
CA THR A 72 -0.36 9.51 5.24
C THR A 72 -0.76 9.68 6.71
N SER A 73 -1.38 10.81 7.06
CA SER A 73 -1.79 11.11 8.44
C SER A 73 -2.94 10.22 8.92
N GLU A 74 -3.90 9.90 8.05
CA GLU A 74 -4.99 8.95 8.33
C GLU A 74 -4.45 7.53 8.55
N ILE A 75 -3.64 7.03 7.63
CA ILE A 75 -3.02 5.71 7.74
C ILE A 75 -2.16 5.63 9.01
N GLN A 76 -1.38 6.67 9.32
CA GLN A 76 -0.57 6.68 10.54
C GLN A 76 -1.43 6.54 11.81
N ARG A 77 -2.62 7.18 11.86
CA ARG A 77 -3.55 7.00 12.99
C ARG A 77 -4.10 5.58 13.03
N ASN A 78 -4.53 5.04 11.89
CA ASN A 78 -5.07 3.67 11.82
C ASN A 78 -4.03 2.62 12.22
N VAL A 79 -2.78 2.73 11.74
CA VAL A 79 -1.68 1.83 12.09
C VAL A 79 -1.37 1.88 13.59
N ARG A 80 -1.44 3.04 14.24
CA ARG A 80 -1.30 3.14 15.71
C ARG A 80 -2.40 2.38 16.43
N ASN A 81 -3.62 2.39 15.90
CA ASN A 81 -4.77 1.71 16.48
C ASN A 81 -4.71 0.18 16.31
N LEU A 82 -3.93 -0.34 15.34
CA LEU A 82 -3.71 -1.78 15.17
C LEU A 82 -2.94 -2.42 16.34
N ASN A 83 -2.37 -1.63 17.26
CA ASN A 83 -1.64 -2.11 18.43
C ASN A 83 -0.57 -3.18 18.09
N LEU A 84 0.18 -2.94 17.01
CA LEU A 84 1.18 -3.88 16.52
C LEU A 84 2.23 -4.19 17.60
N SER A 85 2.66 -5.45 17.68
CA SER A 85 3.74 -5.83 18.60
C SER A 85 5.03 -5.03 18.32
N PRO A 86 5.90 -4.82 19.33
CA PRO A 86 7.15 -4.08 19.14
C PRO A 86 8.01 -4.65 18.00
N MET A 87 7.98 -5.97 17.79
CA MET A 87 8.68 -6.64 16.71
C MET A 87 8.13 -6.26 15.32
N LYS A 88 6.80 -6.20 15.17
CA LYS A 88 6.14 -5.79 13.93
C LYS A 88 6.36 -4.31 13.63
N GLN A 89 6.31 -3.45 14.63
CA GLN A 89 6.64 -2.03 14.48
C GLN A 89 8.10 -1.83 14.02
N LYS A 90 9.03 -2.54 14.65
CA LYS A 90 10.45 -2.58 14.27
C LYS A 90 10.64 -3.04 12.83
N PHE A 91 9.94 -4.10 12.43
CA PHE A 91 9.97 -4.58 11.06
C PHE A 91 9.48 -3.51 10.08
N LEU A 92 8.29 -2.92 10.29
CA LEU A 92 7.72 -1.92 9.38
C LEU A 92 8.61 -0.70 9.23
N HIS A 93 9.14 -0.19 10.35
CA HIS A 93 10.06 0.93 10.29
C HIS A 93 11.33 0.57 9.52
N ARG A 94 11.90 -0.62 9.76
CA ARG A 94 13.09 -1.08 9.04
C ARG A 94 12.81 -1.20 7.54
N LEU A 95 11.69 -1.83 7.17
CA LEU A 95 11.21 -1.92 5.78
C LEU A 95 11.19 -0.53 5.14
N MET A 96 10.43 0.40 5.71
CA MET A 96 10.31 1.77 5.21
C MET A 96 11.65 2.51 5.12
N SER A 97 12.56 2.28 6.07
CA SER A 97 13.87 2.93 6.06
C SER A 97 14.85 2.33 5.05
N GLU A 98 14.74 1.03 4.78
CA GLU A 98 15.64 0.33 3.85
C GLU A 98 15.16 0.40 2.40
N THR A 99 13.86 0.60 2.16
CA THR A 99 13.28 0.68 0.81
C THR A 99 12.71 2.04 0.46
N ASP A 100 12.70 3.02 1.37
CA ASP A 100 12.07 4.33 1.16
C ASP A 100 10.58 4.23 0.77
N VAL A 101 9.92 3.12 1.13
CA VAL A 101 8.49 2.93 0.91
C VAL A 101 7.69 3.79 1.89
N THR A 102 6.64 4.42 1.40
CA THR A 102 5.77 5.26 2.23
C THR A 102 4.66 4.46 2.92
N LEU A 103 4.00 5.06 3.91
CA LEU A 103 2.81 4.44 4.50
C LEU A 103 1.67 4.28 3.48
N VAL A 104 1.52 5.23 2.57
CA VAL A 104 0.49 5.18 1.52
C VAL A 104 0.77 4.01 0.59
N ASP A 105 1.99 3.93 0.05
CA ASP A 105 2.42 2.86 -0.85
C ASP A 105 2.12 1.49 -0.23
N LEU A 106 2.57 1.29 1.02
CA LEU A 106 2.45 0.02 1.70
C LEU A 106 1.00 -0.31 2.02
N TRP A 107 0.27 0.56 2.72
CA TRP A 107 -1.03 0.22 3.30
C TRP A 107 -2.22 0.38 2.35
N GLN A 108 -2.03 0.98 1.18
CA GLN A 108 -2.99 0.90 0.07
C GLN A 108 -2.70 -0.26 -0.89
N GLY A 109 -1.75 -1.14 -0.54
CA GLY A 109 -1.53 -2.39 -1.26
C GLY A 109 -0.77 -2.23 -2.56
N SER A 110 0.08 -1.22 -2.70
CA SER A 110 0.91 -1.09 -3.90
C SER A 110 1.83 -2.29 -4.04
N HIS A 111 1.99 -2.77 -5.27
CA HIS A 111 3.01 -3.74 -5.62
C HIS A 111 4.36 -3.03 -5.67
N ILE A 112 5.27 -3.40 -4.78
CA ILE A 112 6.56 -2.72 -4.63
C ILE A 112 7.69 -3.68 -4.98
N ILE A 113 8.66 -3.21 -5.76
CA ILE A 113 9.87 -3.94 -6.13
C ILE A 113 11.07 -3.24 -5.48
N ALA A 114 11.73 -3.92 -4.54
CA ALA A 114 12.98 -3.44 -3.94
C ALA A 114 14.17 -3.95 -4.77
N LEU A 115 15.00 -3.04 -5.26
CA LEU A 115 16.20 -3.36 -6.04
C LEU A 115 17.32 -3.90 -5.14
N ASP A 116 17.18 -5.14 -4.68
CA ASP A 116 17.99 -5.76 -3.62
C ASP A 116 18.57 -7.13 -3.99
N HIS A 117 18.35 -7.60 -5.21
CA HIS A 117 18.73 -8.93 -5.70
C HIS A 117 18.26 -10.09 -4.78
N GLY A 118 17.09 -9.91 -4.15
CA GLY A 118 16.46 -10.95 -3.33
C GLY A 118 16.99 -11.01 -1.90
N HIS A 119 17.74 -10.01 -1.44
CA HIS A 119 18.28 -9.95 -0.08
C HIS A 119 17.19 -9.95 0.99
N LEU A 120 16.16 -9.10 0.82
CA LEU A 120 15.01 -9.01 1.71
C LEU A 120 14.23 -10.32 1.69
N TYR A 121 13.94 -10.89 0.52
CA TYR A 121 13.30 -12.21 0.42
C TYR A 121 14.05 -13.27 1.23
N ASN A 122 15.37 -13.41 1.02
CA ASN A 122 16.19 -14.42 1.70
C ASN A 122 16.25 -14.20 3.22
N THR A 123 16.07 -12.95 3.66
CA THR A 123 16.08 -12.58 5.08
C THR A 123 14.72 -12.83 5.72
N TRP A 124 13.65 -12.38 5.08
CA TRP A 124 12.29 -12.45 5.61
C TRP A 124 11.74 -13.86 5.59
N SER A 125 12.11 -14.70 4.62
CA SER A 125 11.70 -16.12 4.57
C SER A 125 12.21 -16.93 5.76
N LYS A 126 13.22 -16.44 6.48
CA LYS A 126 13.78 -17.06 7.69
C LYS A 126 13.11 -16.57 8.98
N PHE A 127 12.19 -15.61 8.91
CA PHE A 127 11.46 -15.19 10.10
C PHE A 127 10.51 -16.29 10.55
N SER A 128 10.38 -16.48 11.85
CA SER A 128 9.46 -17.48 12.41
C SER A 128 7.99 -17.22 12.06
N SER A 129 7.65 -15.97 11.72
CA SER A 129 6.31 -15.58 11.26
C SER A 129 6.11 -15.69 9.75
N ALA A 130 7.15 -16.02 8.99
CA ALA A 130 7.04 -16.21 7.56
C ALA A 130 6.52 -17.62 7.26
N HIS A 131 5.49 -17.71 6.44
CA HIS A 131 4.88 -18.98 6.05
C HIS A 131 4.70 -19.05 4.53
N PRO A 132 4.83 -20.24 3.93
CA PRO A 132 4.60 -20.43 2.50
C PRO A 132 3.21 -19.96 2.08
N ARG A 133 3.14 -19.22 0.98
CA ARG A 133 1.89 -18.75 0.36
C ARG A 133 1.89 -19.06 -1.13
N PHE A 134 0.72 -19.43 -1.63
CA PHE A 134 0.45 -19.39 -3.06
C PHE A 134 -0.10 -18.00 -3.41
N SER A 135 0.45 -17.38 -4.45
CA SER A 135 -0.13 -16.18 -5.02
C SER A 135 -0.12 -16.22 -6.54
N SER A 136 -0.94 -15.35 -7.14
CA SER A 136 -1.01 -15.16 -8.58
C SER A 136 0.15 -14.35 -9.16
N HIS A 137 0.89 -13.63 -8.34
CA HIS A 137 2.01 -12.80 -8.78
C HIS A 137 3.16 -13.68 -9.30
N TYR A 138 3.76 -13.32 -10.43
CA TYR A 138 4.96 -13.98 -11.00
C TYR A 138 4.90 -15.52 -11.04
N ARG A 139 3.85 -16.09 -11.64
CA ARG A 139 3.69 -17.55 -11.80
C ARG A 139 4.82 -18.22 -12.59
N ASP A 140 5.55 -17.42 -13.36
CA ASP A 140 6.73 -17.82 -14.14
C ASP A 140 7.99 -18.01 -13.28
N VAL A 141 7.98 -17.53 -12.03
CA VAL A 141 9.09 -17.72 -11.09
C VAL A 141 8.76 -18.91 -10.20
N PRO A 142 9.45 -20.07 -10.33
CA PRO A 142 9.15 -21.29 -9.58
C PRO A 142 9.63 -21.22 -8.11
N LEU A 143 9.69 -20.02 -7.54
CA LEU A 143 10.15 -19.80 -6.18
C LEU A 143 8.96 -19.66 -5.24
N GLN A 144 9.07 -20.31 -4.08
CA GLN A 144 8.10 -20.20 -3.01
C GLN A 144 7.89 -18.73 -2.62
N GLN A 145 6.65 -18.30 -2.56
CA GLN A 145 6.29 -16.99 -2.02
C GLN A 145 5.91 -17.14 -0.55
N TYR A 146 5.99 -16.05 0.21
CA TYR A 146 5.81 -16.08 1.64
C TYR A 146 4.92 -14.94 2.11
N GLY A 147 4.13 -15.22 3.15
CA GLY A 147 3.36 -14.22 3.88
C GLY A 147 3.98 -13.96 5.26
N ILE A 148 3.90 -12.72 5.74
CA ILE A 148 4.09 -12.37 7.16
C ILE A 148 2.82 -11.68 7.64
N ASN A 149 2.20 -12.23 8.69
CA ASN A 149 0.93 -11.71 9.20
C ASN A 149 1.12 -10.45 10.05
N PHE A 150 0.35 -9.41 9.74
CA PHE A 150 0.20 -8.14 10.45
C PHE A 150 -1.25 -7.97 10.93
N PHE A 151 -1.59 -8.64 12.05
CA PHE A 151 -2.97 -8.66 12.55
C PHE A 151 -3.85 -9.37 11.51
N ASP A 152 -4.97 -8.79 11.09
CA ASP A 152 -5.85 -9.32 10.04
C ASP A 152 -5.33 -9.09 8.61
N HIS A 153 -4.14 -8.48 8.47
CA HIS A 153 -3.52 -8.16 7.18
C HIS A 153 -2.27 -9.00 6.96
N GLN A 154 -1.81 -9.08 5.72
CA GLN A 154 -0.64 -9.89 5.37
C GLN A 154 0.30 -9.12 4.47
N LEU A 155 1.59 -9.11 4.83
CA LEU A 155 2.64 -8.73 3.90
C LEU A 155 3.02 -9.96 3.07
N LEU A 156 2.58 -9.98 1.82
CA LEU A 156 2.98 -10.98 0.84
C LEU A 156 4.27 -10.54 0.15
N PHE A 157 5.19 -11.47 -0.07
CA PHE A 157 6.45 -11.19 -0.76
C PHE A 157 7.00 -12.38 -1.53
N GLY A 158 7.83 -12.08 -2.52
CA GLY A 158 8.48 -13.06 -3.39
C GLY A 158 9.68 -12.48 -4.12
N LYS A 159 10.17 -13.18 -5.14
CA LYS A 159 11.16 -12.65 -6.08
C LYS A 159 10.53 -12.38 -7.43
N THR A 160 10.97 -11.32 -8.08
CA THR A 160 10.62 -11.00 -9.46
C THR A 160 11.41 -11.90 -10.41
N SER A 161 10.86 -12.18 -11.59
CA SER A 161 11.60 -12.88 -12.66
C SER A 161 12.78 -12.03 -13.15
N ILE A 162 12.60 -10.71 -13.14
CA ILE A 162 13.61 -9.74 -13.55
C ILE A 162 14.59 -9.48 -12.41
N HIS A 163 15.87 -9.86 -12.60
CA HIS A 163 17.00 -9.65 -11.67
C HIS A 163 16.89 -10.27 -10.27
N GLY A 164 15.86 -11.10 -10.02
CA GLY A 164 15.65 -11.77 -8.73
C GLY A 164 15.40 -10.80 -7.56
N SER A 165 14.94 -9.58 -7.85
CA SER A 165 14.64 -8.56 -6.84
C SER A 165 13.48 -8.98 -5.95
N THR A 166 13.46 -8.53 -4.70
CA THR A 166 12.33 -8.79 -3.80
C THR A 166 11.15 -7.92 -4.21
N TRP A 167 9.98 -8.52 -4.43
CA TRP A 167 8.72 -7.78 -4.45
C TRP A 167 7.92 -8.03 -3.18
N PHE A 168 7.08 -7.07 -2.80
CA PHE A 168 6.16 -7.22 -1.68
C PHE A 168 4.93 -6.33 -1.82
N GLN A 169 3.87 -6.72 -1.13
CA GLN A 169 2.56 -6.05 -1.11
C GLN A 169 1.88 -6.30 0.23
N MET A 170 1.26 -5.27 0.82
CA MET A 170 0.35 -5.48 1.96
C MET A 170 -1.05 -5.78 1.43
N GLU A 171 -1.51 -7.00 1.64
CA GLU A 171 -2.86 -7.42 1.28
C GLU A 171 -3.86 -7.00 2.37
N ALA A 172 -5.05 -6.56 1.95
CA ALA A 172 -6.16 -6.28 2.86
C ALA A 172 -6.54 -7.53 3.66
N HIS A 173 -6.65 -8.68 2.98
CA HIS A 173 -6.93 -9.98 3.58
C HIS A 173 -6.01 -11.04 3.00
N GLY A 174 -5.20 -11.67 3.85
CA GLY A 174 -4.38 -12.81 3.47
C GLY A 174 -5.24 -14.03 3.12
N PHE A 175 -4.69 -14.93 2.30
CA PHE A 175 -5.33 -16.20 1.94
C PHE A 175 -4.53 -17.38 2.52
N ASP A 176 -4.51 -17.56 3.84
CA ASP A 176 -3.94 -18.77 4.44
C ASP A 176 -5.02 -19.87 4.52
N PRO A 177 -4.84 -21.04 3.88
CA PRO A 177 -5.77 -22.17 3.98
C PRO A 177 -6.09 -22.57 5.43
N ASN A 178 -5.14 -22.42 6.35
CA ASN A 178 -5.35 -22.72 7.76
C ASN A 178 -6.19 -21.63 8.44
N GLU A 179 -6.03 -20.35 8.06
CA GLU A 179 -6.88 -19.27 8.56
C GLU A 179 -8.30 -19.40 8.01
N ILE A 180 -8.44 -19.78 6.74
CA ILE A 180 -9.71 -20.05 6.07
C ILE A 180 -10.47 -21.21 6.73
N TYR A 181 -9.77 -22.29 7.09
CA TYR A 181 -10.40 -23.41 7.78
C TYR A 181 -11.05 -22.99 9.11
N ASN A 182 -10.42 -22.05 9.82
CA ASN A 182 -10.89 -21.54 11.11
C ASN A 182 -11.83 -20.34 10.99
N ASN A 183 -11.85 -19.66 9.83
CA ASN A 183 -12.70 -18.51 9.54
C ASN A 183 -13.13 -18.53 8.07
N PRO A 184 -14.21 -19.24 7.73
CA PRO A 184 -14.66 -19.39 6.34
C PRO A 184 -15.07 -18.05 5.69
N ASP A 185 -15.40 -17.03 6.48
CA ASP A 185 -15.74 -15.69 5.96
C ASP A 185 -14.54 -15.02 5.26
N LEU A 186 -13.31 -15.42 5.58
CA LEU A 186 -12.10 -14.95 4.88
C LEU A 186 -12.12 -15.32 3.38
N VAL A 187 -12.73 -16.44 3.01
CA VAL A 187 -12.91 -16.81 1.59
C VAL A 187 -13.81 -15.80 0.88
N ILE A 188 -14.84 -15.30 1.58
CA ILE A 188 -15.76 -14.31 1.05
C ILE A 188 -15.03 -12.97 0.89
N TYR A 189 -14.29 -12.53 1.90
CA TYR A 189 -13.51 -11.27 1.83
C TYR A 189 -12.43 -11.32 0.76
N HIS A 190 -11.67 -12.42 0.68
CA HIS A 190 -10.66 -12.58 -0.38
C HIS A 190 -11.31 -12.66 -1.78
N GLY A 191 -12.47 -13.31 -1.89
CA GLY A 191 -13.27 -13.31 -3.12
C GLY A 191 -13.76 -11.91 -3.52
N GLN A 192 -14.14 -11.08 -2.54
CA GLN A 192 -14.50 -9.67 -2.77
C GLN A 192 -13.30 -8.85 -3.25
N ASP A 193 -12.13 -9.03 -2.64
CA ASP A 193 -10.89 -8.36 -3.07
C ASP A 193 -10.51 -8.77 -4.50
N PHE A 194 -10.66 -10.06 -4.85
CA PHE A 194 -10.45 -10.54 -6.22
C PHE A 194 -11.43 -9.91 -7.22
N LEU A 195 -12.71 -9.81 -6.87
CA LEU A 195 -13.71 -9.14 -7.73
C LEU A 195 -13.37 -7.66 -7.91
N LYS A 196 -13.01 -6.95 -6.83
CA LYS A 196 -12.56 -5.55 -6.88
C LYS A 196 -11.36 -5.38 -7.81
N TYR A 197 -10.34 -6.21 -7.66
CA TYR A 197 -9.21 -6.24 -8.57
C TYR A 197 -9.65 -6.48 -10.02
N ARG A 198 -10.59 -7.40 -10.25
CA ARG A 198 -11.05 -7.72 -11.61
C ARG A 198 -11.80 -6.57 -12.29
N PHE A 199 -12.53 -5.76 -11.52
CA PHE A 199 -13.28 -4.59 -12.02
C PHE A 199 -12.40 -3.34 -12.14
N HIS A 200 -11.61 -3.04 -11.11
CA HIS A 200 -10.85 -1.79 -11.01
C HIS A 200 -9.40 -1.92 -11.52
N GLN A 201 -8.89 -3.14 -11.66
CA GLN A 201 -7.48 -3.42 -11.98
C GLN A 201 -6.50 -2.75 -11.00
N MET A 202 -6.93 -2.61 -9.76
CA MET A 202 -6.16 -2.03 -8.65
C MET A 202 -5.97 -3.07 -7.57
N ASN A 203 -4.80 -3.01 -6.92
CA ASN A 203 -4.55 -3.81 -5.74
C ASN A 203 -5.36 -3.29 -4.55
N VAL A 204 -5.74 -4.21 -3.66
CA VAL A 204 -6.53 -3.90 -2.47
C VAL A 204 -5.64 -4.05 -1.24
N GLY A 205 -5.30 -2.92 -0.61
CA GLY A 205 -4.60 -2.88 0.66
C GLY A 205 -5.55 -2.64 1.84
N PRO A 206 -5.06 -2.80 3.08
CA PRO A 206 -5.87 -2.63 4.28
C PRO A 206 -6.59 -1.29 4.39
N PHE A 207 -6.01 -0.22 3.83
CA PHE A 207 -6.55 1.14 3.91
C PHE A 207 -6.76 1.74 2.52
N GLY A 208 -7.21 0.95 1.54
CA GLY A 208 -7.65 1.46 0.24
C GLY A 208 -6.97 0.78 -0.93
N PHE A 209 -7.03 1.45 -2.09
CA PHE A 209 -6.61 0.87 -3.36
C PHE A 209 -5.34 1.50 -3.89
N SER A 210 -4.57 0.71 -4.63
CA SER A 210 -3.41 1.18 -5.36
C SER A 210 -3.49 0.79 -6.84
N PRO A 211 -3.27 1.73 -7.77
CA PRO A 211 -3.17 1.43 -9.20
C PRO A 211 -1.85 0.73 -9.56
N HIS A 212 -0.89 0.70 -8.64
CA HIS A 212 0.43 0.13 -8.82
C HIS A 212 0.38 -1.38 -8.63
N THR A 213 0.17 -2.12 -9.70
CA THR A 213 0.11 -3.60 -9.71
C THR A 213 1.36 -4.19 -10.35
N GLU A 214 1.51 -5.52 -10.33
CA GLU A 214 2.64 -6.19 -11.00
C GLU A 214 2.69 -5.90 -12.52
N MET A 215 1.51 -5.72 -13.14
CA MET A 215 1.33 -5.58 -14.58
C MET A 215 1.17 -4.11 -14.99
N ASN A 216 0.86 -3.24 -14.04
CA ASN A 216 0.55 -1.84 -14.27
C ASN A 216 1.31 -0.94 -13.29
N ASP A 217 2.46 -0.44 -13.73
CA ASP A 217 3.32 0.53 -13.04
C ASP A 217 3.66 0.17 -11.57
N PRO A 218 4.39 -0.93 -11.33
CA PRO A 218 4.82 -1.28 -9.98
C PRO A 218 5.76 -0.22 -9.41
N ILE A 219 5.70 0.03 -8.10
CA ILE A 219 6.57 1.00 -7.45
C ILE A 219 7.97 0.40 -7.30
N ILE A 220 8.93 0.90 -8.08
CA ILE A 220 10.34 0.48 -7.98
C ILE A 220 11.06 1.36 -6.96
N ARG A 221 11.70 0.73 -5.97
CA ARG A 221 12.43 1.41 -4.91
C ARG A 221 13.88 0.93 -4.77
N PRO A 222 14.84 1.83 -4.52
CA PRO A 222 16.19 1.41 -4.19
C PRO A 222 16.22 0.70 -2.84
N TYR A 223 17.07 -0.33 -2.72
CA TYR A 223 17.34 -0.94 -1.44
C TYR A 223 18.64 -0.40 -0.84
N GLN A 224 18.57 0.06 0.41
CA GLN A 224 19.72 0.50 1.19
C GLN A 224 19.67 -0.14 2.58
N PRO A 225 20.50 -1.15 2.86
CA PRO A 225 20.55 -1.75 4.19
C PRO A 225 20.90 -0.69 5.23
N LEU A 226 20.27 -0.76 6.41
CA LEU A 226 20.56 0.19 7.49
C LEU A 226 22.04 0.07 7.91
N ASN A 227 22.84 1.09 7.60
CA ASN A 227 24.21 1.21 8.13
C ASN A 227 24.21 1.55 9.63
N THR A 228 25.36 1.45 10.30
CA THR A 228 25.51 1.70 11.75
C THR A 228 25.01 3.08 12.18
N LYS A 229 25.21 4.13 11.38
CA LYS A 229 24.74 5.49 11.68
C LYS A 229 23.20 5.59 11.61
N ARG A 230 22.57 5.01 10.58
CA ARG A 230 21.11 4.93 10.49
C ARG A 230 20.51 4.01 11.56
N LYS A 231 21.21 2.92 11.94
CA LYS A 231 20.85 2.07 13.09
C LYS A 231 20.86 2.84 14.41
N GLN A 232 21.81 3.75 14.63
CA GLN A 232 21.82 4.61 15.83
C GLN A 232 20.62 5.58 15.85
N LYS A 233 20.29 6.21 14.71
CA LYS A 233 19.10 7.06 14.59
C LYS A 233 17.81 6.26 14.82
N TYR A 234 17.76 5.03 14.31
CA TYR A 234 16.68 4.07 14.55
C TYR A 234 16.54 3.70 16.04
N GLN A 235 17.65 3.42 16.72
CA GLN A 235 17.65 3.11 18.16
C GLN A 235 17.05 4.28 18.96
N ARG A 236 17.45 5.51 18.61
CA ARG A 236 16.98 6.73 19.26
C ARG A 236 15.48 6.94 19.06
N PHE A 237 14.97 6.75 17.84
CA PHE A 237 13.54 6.80 17.56
C PHE A 237 12.71 5.78 18.35
N LEU A 238 13.19 4.54 18.50
CA LEU A 238 12.52 3.53 19.32
C LEU A 238 12.51 3.90 20.80
N THR A 239 13.62 4.46 21.31
CA THR A 239 13.68 4.96 22.70
C THR A 239 12.66 6.06 22.93
N ASP A 240 12.51 6.97 21.96
CA ASP A 240 11.53 8.06 22.03
C ASP A 240 10.07 7.54 21.97
N GLN A 241 9.77 6.55 21.12
CA GLN A 241 8.44 5.93 21.07
C GLN A 241 8.11 5.16 22.35
N ALA A 242 9.07 4.44 22.92
CA ALA A 242 8.90 3.74 24.20
C ALA A 242 8.74 4.70 25.39
N PHE A 243 9.39 5.86 25.34
CA PHE A 243 9.20 6.93 26.31
C PHE A 243 7.80 7.55 26.21
N LEU A 244 7.34 7.86 24.99
CA LEU A 244 6.01 8.41 24.75
C LEU A 244 4.88 7.44 25.13
N SER A 245 5.05 6.14 24.88
CA SER A 245 4.05 5.14 25.26
C SER A 245 3.92 4.97 26.78
N ARG A 246 5.02 5.12 27.53
CA ARG A 246 5.01 5.17 29.01
C ARG A 246 4.26 6.39 29.53
N PHE A 247 4.50 7.56 28.97
CA PHE A 247 3.78 8.79 29.33
C PHE A 247 2.27 8.69 29.09
N THR A 248 1.85 8.10 27.97
CA THR A 248 0.41 7.90 27.69
C THR A 248 -0.24 6.87 28.60
N ASN A 249 0.51 5.88 29.08
CA ASN A 249 -0.01 4.87 30.01
C ASN A 249 -0.11 5.41 31.45
N GLU A 250 0.83 6.25 31.89
CA GLU A 250 0.77 6.92 33.19
C GLU A 250 -0.39 7.93 33.28
N PHE A 251 -0.71 8.61 32.18
CA PHE A 251 -1.88 9.51 32.13
C PHE A 251 -3.21 8.76 32.21
N LYS A 252 -3.30 7.56 31.62
CA LYS A 252 -4.50 6.71 31.68
C LYS A 252 -4.72 6.06 33.04
N GLN A 253 -3.71 5.99 33.90
CA GLN A 253 -3.84 5.44 35.25
C GLN A 253 -4.20 6.49 36.31
N LYS A 254 -4.15 7.79 35.95
CA LYS A 254 -4.43 8.91 36.86
C LYS A 254 -5.80 9.58 36.61
N ILE A 255 -6.62 9.03 35.72
CA ILE A 255 -8.02 9.40 35.46
C ILE A 255 -8.87 8.18 35.79
#